data_AF-A0A4R1S4C6-F1
#
_entry.id   AF-A0A4R1S4C6-F1
#
_cell.length_a   1.000
_cell.length_b   1.000
_cell.length_c   1.000
_cell.angle_alpha   90.00
_cell.angle_beta   90.00
_cell.angle_gamma   90.00
#
_symmetry.space_group_name_H-M   'P 1'
#
loop_
_entity.id
_entity.type
_entity.pdbx_description
1 polymer ?
#
loop_
_entity_poly.entity_id
_entity_poly.type
_entity_poly.pdbx_seq_one_letter_code
_entity_poly.pdbx_strand_id
1 'polypeptide(L)'
;MQISSEQWGNKKTKYTLIISACILIISCIGLLAYWVALDRVTLEVDGHRYQWLTVSSTVGQVLREKNVSLKEGDEIKPALESPVTENLAIQVTRSFPVTVSAAGKTTQVFTISRPVREVLARANITYDADDRIVPGVDELVQPNQKIQVVQITTKVENRRLVINPATEYRKDRALERGVEKVIRKAQPGIMERQVKVVYEDGRPVRQIKLMDKVIKPALNGIIAVGVKPLVQTLVTSRGTYRYIELRKMEATAYYPGPESTGKYAAAARTYTGKRAGFGLVAVDRRVIPLGTKLYIEGYGKAEAADIGAAIKGNRIDLCFETYREAVMFGRKKVKVYILE
;
A
#
# COMPACT_ATOMS: atom_id res chain seq x y z
N MET A 1 -91.86 22.19 -86.17
CA MET A 1 -90.48 22.45 -86.62
C MET A 1 -89.63 21.24 -86.24
N GLN A 2 -89.41 20.31 -87.18
CA GLN A 2 -88.64 19.07 -86.95
C GLN A 2 -87.15 19.41 -86.93
N ILE A 3 -86.49 19.20 -85.80
CA ILE A 3 -85.03 19.28 -85.72
C ILE A 3 -84.47 17.97 -86.29
N SER A 4 -83.60 18.05 -87.31
CA SER A 4 -83.02 16.87 -87.96
C SER A 4 -82.08 16.11 -87.00
N SER A 5 -82.06 14.78 -87.12
CA SER A 5 -81.25 13.88 -86.29
C SER A 5 -79.74 14.18 -86.33
N GLU A 6 -79.23 14.72 -87.44
CA GLU A 6 -77.83 15.15 -87.61
C GLU A 6 -77.44 16.37 -86.77
N GLN A 7 -78.31 17.39 -86.68
CA GLN A 7 -78.06 18.56 -85.83
C GLN A 7 -78.11 18.22 -84.34
N TRP A 8 -78.90 17.21 -83.97
CA TRP A 8 -78.97 16.69 -82.61
C TRP A 8 -77.71 15.88 -82.24
N GLY A 9 -77.16 15.09 -83.18
CA GLY A 9 -75.88 14.38 -83.03
C GLY A 9 -74.71 15.32 -82.77
N ASN A 10 -74.52 16.34 -83.61
CA ASN A 10 -73.41 17.31 -83.47
C ASN A 10 -73.51 18.17 -82.20
N LYS A 11 -74.72 18.50 -81.73
CA LYS A 11 -74.92 19.19 -80.44
C LYS A 11 -74.55 18.26 -79.28
N LYS A 12 -74.98 16.99 -79.31
CA LYS A 12 -74.60 15.99 -78.31
C LYS A 12 -73.08 15.82 -78.22
N THR A 13 -72.38 15.69 -79.35
CA THR A 13 -70.91 15.56 -79.38
C THR A 13 -70.20 16.81 -78.84
N LYS A 14 -70.73 18.01 -79.11
CA LYS A 14 -70.19 19.27 -78.55
C LYS A 14 -70.43 19.38 -77.04
N TYR A 15 -71.61 19.01 -76.54
CA TYR A 15 -71.88 18.99 -75.09
C TYR A 15 -71.05 17.93 -74.36
N THR A 16 -70.84 16.74 -74.94
CA THR A 16 -69.97 15.72 -74.34
C THR A 16 -68.50 16.14 -74.34
N LEU A 17 -68.02 16.86 -75.36
CA LEU A 17 -66.67 17.45 -75.38
C LEU A 17 -66.50 18.56 -74.33
N ILE A 18 -67.50 19.42 -74.15
CA ILE A 18 -67.46 20.47 -73.10
C ILE A 18 -67.50 19.86 -71.70
N ILE A 19 -68.38 18.87 -71.47
CA ILE A 19 -68.48 18.18 -70.18
C ILE A 19 -67.18 17.45 -69.85
N SER A 20 -66.59 16.73 -70.81
CA SER A 20 -65.31 16.04 -70.62
C SER A 20 -64.15 17.03 -70.38
N ALA A 21 -64.11 18.16 -71.09
CA ALA A 21 -63.14 19.22 -70.83
C ALA A 21 -63.30 19.84 -69.43
N CYS A 22 -64.52 20.11 -68.99
CA CYS A 22 -64.79 20.60 -67.63
C CYS A 22 -64.39 19.60 -66.55
N ILE A 23 -64.69 18.30 -66.73
CA ILE A 23 -64.26 17.24 -65.80
C ILE A 23 -62.73 17.17 -65.72
N LEU A 24 -62.04 17.30 -66.85
CA LEU A 24 -60.59 17.27 -66.92
C LEU A 24 -59.98 18.49 -66.22
N ILE A 25 -60.56 19.68 -66.41
CA ILE A 25 -60.16 20.90 -65.70
C ILE A 25 -60.37 20.76 -64.20
N ILE A 26 -61.52 20.25 -63.74
CA ILE A 26 -61.79 20.05 -62.31
C ILE A 26 -60.81 19.03 -61.72
N SER A 27 -60.50 17.95 -62.45
CA SER A 27 -59.49 16.96 -62.05
C SER A 27 -58.10 17.59 -61.96
N CYS A 28 -57.70 18.41 -62.94
CA CYS A 28 -56.43 19.14 -62.91
C CYS A 28 -56.34 20.15 -61.76
N ILE A 29 -57.43 20.87 -61.46
CA ILE A 29 -57.49 21.78 -60.31
C ILE A 29 -57.40 20.99 -59.00
N GLY A 30 -58.08 19.85 -58.89
CA GLY A 30 -58.01 18.97 -57.72
C GLY A 30 -56.60 18.41 -57.51
N LEU A 31 -55.94 17.98 -58.58
CA LEU A 31 -54.53 17.55 -58.57
C LEU A 31 -53.61 18.70 -58.16
N LEU A 32 -53.77 19.90 -58.75
CA LEU A 32 -52.96 21.07 -58.41
C LEU A 32 -53.17 21.49 -56.96
N ALA A 33 -54.41 21.55 -56.48
CA ALA A 33 -54.75 21.86 -55.09
C ALA A 33 -54.18 20.80 -54.13
N TYR A 34 -54.21 19.52 -54.51
CA TYR A 34 -53.58 18.44 -53.75
C TYR A 34 -52.06 18.64 -53.65
N TRP A 35 -51.38 18.96 -54.75
CA TRP A 35 -49.93 19.24 -54.74
C TRP A 35 -49.57 20.48 -53.92
N VAL A 36 -50.41 21.53 -53.93
CA VAL A 36 -50.22 22.76 -53.15
C VAL A 36 -50.50 22.55 -51.66
N ALA A 37 -51.37 21.60 -51.30
CA ALA A 37 -51.71 21.28 -49.91
C ALA A 37 -50.68 20.38 -49.20
N LEU A 38 -49.60 20.00 -49.89
CA LEU A 38 -48.54 19.18 -49.30
C LEU A 38 -47.48 20.05 -48.63
N ASP A 39 -47.20 19.77 -47.36
CA ASP A 39 -46.07 20.36 -46.65
C ASP A 39 -44.80 19.54 -46.91
N ARG A 40 -43.69 20.24 -47.08
CA ARG A 40 -42.36 19.63 -47.16
C ARG A 40 -41.80 19.38 -45.77
N VAL A 41 -41.45 18.13 -45.48
CA VAL A 41 -40.86 17.74 -44.20
C VAL A 41 -39.50 17.10 -44.40
N THR A 42 -38.57 17.42 -43.51
CA THR A 42 -37.26 16.77 -43.42
C THR A 42 -37.21 15.94 -42.15
N LEU A 43 -36.93 14.64 -42.28
CA LEU A 43 -36.68 13.74 -41.15
C LEU A 43 -35.21 13.36 -41.13
N GLU A 44 -34.54 13.64 -40.01
CA GLU A 44 -33.19 13.18 -39.74
C GLU A 44 -33.24 12.06 -38.70
N VAL A 45 -32.80 10.85 -39.07
CA VAL A 45 -32.66 9.70 -38.15
C VAL A 45 -31.20 9.28 -38.17
N ASP A 46 -30.51 9.38 -37.03
CA ASP A 46 -29.09 8.98 -36.90
C ASP A 46 -28.16 9.62 -37.94
N GLY A 47 -28.43 10.87 -38.31
CA GLY A 47 -27.68 11.63 -39.31
C GLY A 47 -28.08 11.36 -40.76
N HIS A 48 -28.98 10.41 -41.03
CA HIS A 48 -29.56 10.19 -42.35
C HIS A 48 -30.76 11.10 -42.57
N ARG A 49 -30.70 11.92 -43.63
CA ARG A 49 -31.75 12.88 -43.98
C ARG A 49 -32.68 12.33 -45.06
N TYR A 50 -33.97 12.39 -44.78
CA TYR A 50 -35.05 12.05 -45.69
C TYR A 50 -35.93 13.27 -45.88
N GLN A 51 -36.27 13.59 -47.12
CA GLN A 51 -37.13 14.73 -47.44
C GLN A 51 -38.25 14.28 -48.36
N TRP A 52 -39.49 14.64 -48.03
CA TRP A 52 -40.65 14.34 -48.85
C TRP A 52 -41.81 15.29 -48.55
N LEU A 53 -42.85 15.18 -49.37
CA LEU A 53 -44.11 15.90 -49.24
C LEU A 53 -45.11 15.02 -48.49
N THR A 54 -45.80 15.57 -47.48
CA THR A 54 -46.76 14.83 -46.65
C THR A 54 -48.06 15.61 -46.45
N VAL A 55 -49.16 14.86 -46.24
CA VAL A 55 -50.45 15.38 -45.77
C VAL A 55 -50.65 15.19 -44.26
N SER A 56 -49.65 14.61 -43.59
CA SER A 56 -49.68 14.36 -42.15
C SER A 56 -49.72 15.68 -41.39
N SER A 57 -50.61 15.79 -40.40
CA SER A 57 -50.79 17.03 -39.64
C SER A 57 -49.89 17.13 -38.40
N THR A 58 -49.31 16.02 -37.94
CA THR A 58 -48.45 15.98 -36.74
C THR A 58 -47.17 15.17 -36.97
N VAL A 59 -46.10 15.50 -36.23
CA VAL A 59 -44.82 14.79 -36.24
C VAL A 59 -44.99 13.27 -36.03
N GLY A 60 -45.89 12.85 -35.13
CA GLY A 60 -46.17 11.44 -34.88
C GLY A 60 -46.80 10.71 -36.06
N GLN A 61 -47.63 11.39 -36.88
CA GLN A 61 -48.15 10.83 -38.12
C GLN A 61 -47.05 10.69 -39.18
N VAL A 62 -46.19 11.69 -39.31
CA VAL A 62 -45.01 11.67 -40.21
C VAL A 62 -44.10 10.47 -39.91
N LEU A 63 -43.84 10.18 -38.63
CA LEU A 63 -43.05 9.00 -38.26
C LEU A 63 -43.72 7.68 -38.65
N ARG A 64 -45.04 7.55 -38.45
CA ARG A 64 -45.80 6.35 -38.85
C ARG A 64 -45.78 6.15 -40.36
N GLU A 65 -45.92 7.23 -41.13
CA GLU A 65 -45.84 7.20 -42.60
C GLU A 65 -44.50 6.62 -43.09
N LYS A 66 -43.40 6.91 -42.39
CA LYS A 66 -42.07 6.35 -42.68
C LYS A 66 -41.72 5.07 -41.93
N ASN A 67 -42.68 4.46 -41.23
CA ASN A 67 -42.46 3.27 -40.42
C ASN A 67 -41.33 3.44 -39.38
N VAL A 68 -41.17 4.64 -38.84
CA VAL A 68 -40.19 4.96 -37.81
C VAL A 68 -40.85 4.81 -36.44
N SER A 69 -40.55 3.72 -35.74
CA SER A 69 -40.95 3.52 -34.35
C SER A 69 -39.91 4.07 -33.39
N LEU A 70 -40.34 4.74 -32.32
CA LEU A 70 -39.47 5.21 -31.24
C LEU A 70 -39.27 4.09 -30.21
N LYS A 71 -38.02 3.95 -29.74
CA LYS A 71 -37.65 3.04 -28.65
C LYS A 71 -37.51 3.79 -27.33
N GLU A 72 -37.39 3.05 -26.24
CA GLU A 72 -37.10 3.64 -24.94
C GLU A 72 -35.81 4.49 -24.98
N GLY A 73 -35.90 5.71 -24.44
CA GLY A 73 -34.77 6.65 -24.39
C GLY A 73 -34.51 7.43 -25.69
N ASP A 74 -35.16 7.09 -26.82
CA ASP A 74 -35.06 7.87 -28.05
C ASP A 74 -35.60 9.30 -27.81
N GLU A 75 -34.96 10.30 -28.40
CA GLU A 75 -35.38 11.70 -28.30
C GLU A 75 -35.82 12.21 -29.66
N ILE A 76 -36.97 12.90 -29.69
CA ILE A 76 -37.54 13.49 -30.89
C ILE A 76 -37.73 15.00 -30.72
N LYS A 77 -37.34 15.77 -31.74
CA LYS A 77 -37.54 17.21 -31.81
C LYS A 77 -38.07 17.60 -33.20
N PRO A 78 -39.19 18.33 -33.31
CA PRO A 78 -40.16 18.68 -32.26
C PRO A 78 -40.91 17.48 -31.67
N ALA A 79 -41.74 17.71 -30.65
CA ALA A 79 -42.54 16.66 -30.00
C ALA A 79 -43.55 16.02 -30.96
N LEU A 80 -44.00 14.79 -30.67
CA LEU A 80 -44.90 14.00 -31.53
C LEU A 80 -46.20 14.72 -31.91
N GLU A 81 -46.73 15.56 -31.02
CA GLU A 81 -47.97 16.31 -31.24
C GLU A 81 -47.76 17.66 -31.94
N SER A 82 -46.51 18.02 -32.25
CA SER A 82 -46.21 19.29 -32.90
C SER A 82 -46.83 19.30 -34.31
N PRO A 83 -47.49 20.42 -34.71
CA PRO A 83 -48.09 20.52 -36.03
C PRO A 83 -47.02 20.48 -37.12
N VAL A 84 -47.34 19.84 -38.24
CA VAL A 84 -46.54 19.89 -39.45
C VAL A 84 -46.75 21.23 -40.15
N THR A 85 -45.65 21.84 -40.57
CA THR A 85 -45.63 23.08 -41.35
C THR A 85 -44.61 22.94 -42.49
N GLU A 86 -44.77 23.76 -43.53
CA GLU A 86 -43.82 23.83 -44.63
C GLU A 86 -42.36 23.99 -44.16
N ASN A 87 -41.49 23.11 -44.66
CA ASN A 87 -40.07 22.96 -44.32
C ASN A 87 -39.78 22.57 -42.85
N LEU A 88 -40.70 21.91 -42.16
CA LEU A 88 -40.46 21.39 -40.81
C LEU A 88 -39.30 20.39 -40.80
N ALA A 89 -38.35 20.59 -39.88
CA ALA A 89 -37.26 19.67 -39.60
C ALA A 89 -37.57 18.84 -38.35
N ILE A 90 -37.65 17.53 -38.52
CA ILE A 90 -37.84 16.54 -37.46
C ILE A 90 -36.52 15.80 -37.26
N GLN A 91 -36.02 15.77 -36.04
CA GLN A 91 -34.83 15.06 -35.65
C GLN A 91 -35.18 13.94 -34.68
N VAL A 92 -34.80 12.71 -35.01
CA VAL A 92 -34.86 11.55 -34.15
C VAL A 92 -33.43 11.16 -33.79
N THR A 93 -33.11 11.25 -32.50
CA THR A 93 -31.82 10.81 -31.96
C THR A 93 -32.01 9.47 -31.27
N ARG A 94 -31.40 8.40 -31.79
CA ARG A 94 -31.51 7.09 -31.18
C ARG A 94 -30.75 7.01 -29.87
N SER A 95 -31.37 6.36 -28.90
CA SER A 95 -30.73 5.99 -27.66
C SER A 95 -29.77 4.83 -27.87
N PHE A 96 -28.77 4.78 -27.00
CA PHE A 96 -27.88 3.66 -26.83
C PHE A 96 -27.90 3.20 -25.37
N PRO A 97 -27.62 1.92 -25.11
CA PRO A 97 -27.54 1.42 -23.76
C PRO A 97 -26.27 1.91 -23.07
N VAL A 98 -26.40 2.28 -21.81
CA VAL A 98 -25.30 2.46 -20.86
C VAL A 98 -25.55 1.62 -19.62
N THR A 99 -24.48 1.16 -18.99
CA THR A 99 -24.57 0.30 -17.81
C THR A 99 -24.21 1.10 -16.58
N VAL A 100 -25.12 1.23 -15.62
CA VAL A 100 -24.88 1.95 -14.37
C VAL A 100 -24.72 0.96 -13.23
N SER A 101 -23.63 1.09 -12.48
CA SER A 101 -23.32 0.28 -11.30
C SER A 101 -23.24 1.19 -10.08
N ALA A 102 -24.14 0.99 -9.13
CA ALA A 102 -24.24 1.76 -7.90
C ALA A 102 -24.76 0.87 -6.76
N ALA A 103 -24.24 1.04 -5.54
CA ALA A 103 -24.65 0.29 -4.35
C ALA A 103 -24.69 -1.25 -4.55
N GLY A 104 -23.73 -1.79 -5.31
CA GLY A 104 -23.65 -3.23 -5.63
C GLY A 104 -24.69 -3.74 -6.63
N LYS A 105 -25.59 -2.88 -7.14
CA LYS A 105 -26.55 -3.21 -8.20
C LYS A 105 -26.06 -2.70 -9.55
N THR A 106 -26.36 -3.43 -10.61
CA THR A 106 -26.12 -2.99 -11.99
C THR A 106 -27.44 -2.89 -12.74
N THR A 107 -27.67 -1.76 -13.40
CA THR A 107 -28.86 -1.48 -14.22
C THR A 107 -28.46 -0.99 -15.61
N GLN A 108 -29.27 -1.30 -16.61
CA GLN A 108 -29.10 -0.79 -17.96
C GLN A 108 -30.04 0.40 -18.16
N VAL A 109 -29.52 1.48 -18.73
CA VAL A 109 -30.26 2.71 -19.00
C VAL A 109 -30.12 3.03 -20.48
N PHE A 110 -31.22 3.32 -21.16
CA PHE A 110 -31.20 3.77 -22.55
C PHE A 110 -31.19 5.30 -22.59
N THR A 111 -30.19 5.88 -23.25
CA THR A 111 -30.00 7.32 -23.28
C THR A 111 -29.27 7.78 -24.54
N ILE A 112 -29.28 9.07 -24.81
CA ILE A 112 -28.47 9.70 -25.87
C ILE A 112 -27.19 10.28 -25.25
N SER A 113 -26.29 10.82 -26.07
CA SER A 113 -25.08 11.52 -25.59
C SER A 113 -25.46 12.71 -24.69
N ARG A 114 -25.29 12.53 -23.37
CA ARG A 114 -25.55 13.53 -22.33
C ARG A 114 -24.59 13.34 -21.15
N PRO A 115 -24.46 14.33 -20.25
CA PRO A 115 -23.60 14.20 -19.09
C PRO A 115 -23.99 13.05 -18.16
N VAL A 116 -23.01 12.37 -17.57
CA VAL A 116 -23.21 11.25 -16.61
C VAL A 116 -24.20 11.61 -15.50
N ARG A 117 -24.12 12.83 -14.94
CA ARG A 117 -25.05 13.31 -13.91
C ARG A 117 -26.53 13.18 -14.30
N GLU A 118 -26.88 13.41 -15.57
CA GLU A 118 -28.26 13.28 -16.04
C GLU A 118 -28.69 11.83 -16.16
N VAL A 119 -27.77 10.95 -16.59
CA VAL A 119 -28.03 9.51 -16.68
C VAL A 119 -28.27 8.93 -15.28
N LEU A 120 -27.45 9.32 -14.30
CA LEU A 120 -27.62 8.91 -12.90
C LEU A 120 -28.95 9.40 -12.32
N ALA A 121 -29.32 10.65 -12.58
CA ALA A 121 -30.61 11.21 -12.15
C ALA A 121 -31.80 10.42 -12.74
N ARG A 122 -31.76 10.08 -14.04
CA ARG A 122 -32.79 9.25 -14.70
C ARG A 122 -32.85 7.82 -14.14
N ALA A 123 -31.72 7.30 -13.68
CA ALA A 123 -31.63 6.00 -13.02
C ALA A 123 -32.07 6.03 -11.54
N ASN A 124 -32.49 7.19 -11.02
CA ASN A 124 -32.78 7.43 -9.60
C ASN A 124 -31.59 7.10 -8.69
N ILE A 125 -30.36 7.36 -9.16
CA ILE A 125 -29.13 7.17 -8.39
C ILE A 125 -28.68 8.53 -7.88
N THR A 126 -28.69 8.65 -6.55
CA THR A 126 -28.16 9.80 -5.83
C THR A 126 -26.72 9.53 -5.40
N TYR A 127 -25.92 10.58 -5.35
CA TYR A 127 -24.54 10.57 -4.89
C TYR A 127 -24.24 11.91 -4.22
N ASP A 128 -23.20 11.96 -3.38
CA ASP A 128 -22.74 13.18 -2.75
C ASP A 128 -21.38 13.65 -3.30
N ALA A 129 -20.78 14.66 -2.65
CA ALA A 129 -19.50 15.22 -3.07
C ALA A 129 -18.28 14.36 -2.73
N ASP A 130 -18.44 13.42 -1.79
CA ASP A 130 -17.38 12.51 -1.38
C ASP A 130 -17.33 11.27 -2.29
N ASP A 131 -18.46 10.88 -2.89
CA ASP A 131 -18.58 9.75 -3.81
C ASP A 131 -17.71 9.88 -5.06
N ARG A 132 -17.18 8.75 -5.54
CA ARG A 132 -16.35 8.70 -6.75
C ARG A 132 -17.14 8.14 -7.91
N ILE A 133 -17.24 8.92 -8.99
CA ILE A 133 -17.98 8.56 -10.20
C ILE A 133 -17.01 8.41 -11.37
N VAL A 134 -17.13 7.29 -12.07
CA VAL A 134 -16.28 6.94 -13.22
C VAL A 134 -17.18 6.44 -14.36
N PRO A 135 -17.16 7.06 -15.55
CA PRO A 135 -16.51 8.32 -15.94
C PRO A 135 -16.98 9.55 -15.12
N GLY A 136 -16.30 10.70 -15.27
CA GLY A 136 -16.60 11.90 -14.48
C GLY A 136 -18.03 12.42 -14.69
N VAL A 137 -18.60 13.09 -13.69
CA VAL A 137 -20.03 13.52 -13.67
C VAL A 137 -20.46 14.39 -14.85
N ASP A 138 -19.53 15.16 -15.42
CA ASP A 138 -19.78 16.06 -16.54
C ASP A 138 -19.39 15.47 -17.90
N GLU A 139 -18.79 14.28 -17.90
CA GLU A 139 -18.40 13.58 -19.12
C GLU A 139 -19.65 13.14 -19.89
N LEU A 140 -19.62 13.31 -21.21
CA LEU A 140 -20.69 12.85 -22.08
C LEU A 140 -20.64 11.33 -22.21
N VAL A 141 -21.79 10.68 -22.02
CA VAL A 141 -21.85 9.22 -22.10
C VAL A 141 -21.72 8.71 -23.53
N GLN A 142 -21.08 7.56 -23.67
CA GLN A 142 -20.87 6.87 -24.95
C GLN A 142 -21.65 5.55 -25.03
N PRO A 143 -21.91 5.03 -26.25
CA PRO A 143 -22.55 3.74 -26.44
C PRO A 143 -21.86 2.61 -25.68
N ASN A 144 -22.63 1.80 -24.94
CA ASN A 144 -22.15 0.70 -24.11
C ASN A 144 -21.18 1.10 -22.98
N GLN A 145 -21.10 2.38 -22.62
CA GLN A 145 -20.22 2.83 -21.54
C GLN A 145 -20.73 2.32 -20.18
N LYS A 146 -19.77 1.96 -19.33
CA LYS A 146 -20.03 1.59 -17.94
C LYS A 146 -19.80 2.80 -17.04
N ILE A 147 -20.84 3.15 -16.30
CA ILE A 147 -20.84 4.19 -15.27
C ILE A 147 -20.80 3.49 -13.91
N GLN A 148 -19.84 3.86 -13.09
CA GLN A 148 -19.67 3.33 -11.74
C GLN A 148 -19.79 4.48 -10.75
N VAL A 149 -20.65 4.29 -9.76
CA VAL A 149 -20.79 5.16 -8.58
C VAL A 149 -20.26 4.36 -7.39
N VAL A 150 -19.10 4.79 -6.89
CA VAL A 150 -18.45 4.18 -5.72
C VAL A 150 -18.80 5.04 -4.52
N GLN A 151 -19.54 4.47 -3.58
CA GLN A 151 -19.94 5.21 -2.39
C GLN A 151 -18.77 5.35 -1.42
N ILE A 152 -18.40 6.57 -1.07
CA ILE A 152 -17.28 6.85 -0.17
C ILE A 152 -17.82 7.34 1.17
N THR A 153 -17.57 6.57 2.22
CA THR A 153 -17.94 6.98 3.59
C THR A 153 -16.73 6.94 4.50
N THR A 154 -16.74 7.80 5.53
CA THR A 154 -15.66 7.82 6.52
C THR A 154 -16.21 7.72 7.94
N LYS A 155 -15.54 6.91 8.77
CA LYS A 155 -15.91 6.70 10.18
C LYS A 155 -14.69 6.85 11.05
N VAL A 156 -14.83 7.59 12.15
CA VAL A 156 -13.80 7.63 13.20
C VAL A 156 -14.04 6.47 14.15
N GLU A 157 -13.05 5.60 14.29
CA GLU A 157 -13.06 4.47 15.21
C GLU A 157 -11.98 4.64 16.28
N ASN A 158 -12.34 4.34 17.53
CA ASN A 158 -11.41 4.30 18.64
C ASN A 158 -11.04 2.85 18.92
N ARG A 159 -9.75 2.54 18.86
CA ARG A 159 -9.22 1.18 19.12
C ARG A 159 -8.30 1.19 20.33
N ARG A 160 -8.55 0.29 21.28
CA ARG A 160 -7.63 0.06 22.40
C ARG A 160 -6.51 -0.87 21.97
N LEU A 161 -5.28 -0.42 22.12
CA LEU A 161 -4.07 -1.16 21.79
C LEU A 161 -3.18 -1.31 23.02
N VAL A 162 -2.53 -2.46 23.12
CA VAL A 162 -1.58 -2.76 24.20
C VAL A 162 -0.25 -2.09 23.90
N ILE A 163 0.31 -1.41 24.90
CA ILE A 163 1.68 -0.90 24.87
C ILE A 163 2.58 -1.94 25.53
N ASN A 164 3.46 -2.55 24.76
CA ASN A 164 4.40 -3.55 25.28
C ASN A 164 5.49 -2.84 26.12
N PRO A 165 5.72 -3.27 27.38
CA PRO A 165 6.75 -2.68 28.23
C PRO A 165 8.15 -3.18 27.82
N ALA A 166 9.17 -2.34 28.03
CA ALA A 166 10.55 -2.77 27.88
C ALA A 166 11.06 -3.49 29.15
N THR A 167 12.15 -4.25 29.02
CA THR A 167 12.88 -4.80 30.17
C THR A 167 14.22 -4.10 30.29
N GLU A 168 14.47 -3.48 31.44
CA GLU A 168 15.71 -2.82 31.78
C GLU A 168 16.59 -3.75 32.64
N TYR A 169 17.84 -3.94 32.22
CA TYR A 169 18.82 -4.72 32.98
C TYR A 169 19.70 -3.77 33.81
N ARG A 170 19.80 -4.02 35.12
CA ARG A 170 20.63 -3.22 36.04
C ARG A 170 21.68 -4.11 36.70
N LYS A 171 22.95 -3.72 36.58
CA LYS A 171 24.05 -4.44 37.22
C LYS A 171 23.95 -4.32 38.73
N ASP A 172 23.97 -5.44 39.43
CA ASP A 172 23.94 -5.52 40.90
C ASP A 172 25.22 -6.17 41.41
N ARG A 173 26.01 -5.43 42.20
CA ARG A 173 27.28 -5.88 42.76
C ARG A 173 27.12 -6.78 43.98
N ALA A 174 25.92 -6.84 44.58
CA ALA A 174 25.63 -7.76 45.68
C ALA A 174 25.27 -9.16 45.16
N LEU A 175 24.76 -9.25 43.92
CA LEU A 175 24.29 -10.47 43.31
C LEU A 175 25.43 -11.18 42.53
N GLU A 176 25.52 -12.50 42.70
CA GLU A 176 26.53 -13.34 42.04
C GLU A 176 26.42 -13.31 40.53
N ARG A 177 27.57 -13.33 39.85
CA ARG A 177 27.65 -13.30 38.39
C ARG A 177 26.84 -14.43 37.77
N GLY A 178 25.92 -14.06 36.87
CA GLY A 178 25.04 -15.00 36.18
C GLY A 178 23.70 -15.24 36.88
N VAL A 179 23.51 -14.75 38.10
CA VAL A 179 22.20 -14.76 38.77
C VAL A 179 21.41 -13.54 38.33
N GLU A 180 20.13 -13.76 38.00
CA GLU A 180 19.18 -12.71 37.68
C GLU A 180 18.10 -12.63 38.77
N LYS A 181 17.68 -11.41 39.10
CA LYS A 181 16.58 -11.18 40.03
C LYS A 181 15.62 -10.15 39.45
N VAL A 182 14.35 -10.54 39.30
CA VAL A 182 13.29 -9.61 38.89
C VAL A 182 13.04 -8.63 40.03
N ILE A 183 13.40 -7.36 39.82
CA ILE A 183 13.17 -6.27 40.78
C ILE A 183 11.76 -5.71 40.59
N ARG A 184 11.34 -5.54 39.34
CA ARG A 184 9.99 -5.09 39.00
C ARG A 184 9.49 -5.86 37.79
N LYS A 185 8.32 -6.48 37.91
CA LYS A 185 7.68 -7.15 36.78
C LYS A 185 7.15 -6.12 35.79
N ALA A 186 7.40 -6.34 34.51
CA ALA A 186 6.89 -5.49 33.44
C ALA A 186 5.36 -5.54 33.42
N GLN A 187 4.71 -4.38 33.26
CA GLN A 187 3.26 -4.30 33.14
C GLN A 187 2.87 -3.62 31.83
N PRO A 188 1.98 -4.22 31.03
CA PRO A 188 1.52 -3.62 29.79
C PRO A 188 0.71 -2.35 30.06
N GLY A 189 0.91 -1.37 29.17
CA GLY A 189 0.09 -0.18 29.08
C GLY A 189 -1.09 -0.36 28.13
N ILE A 190 -1.97 0.62 28.10
CA ILE A 190 -3.10 0.71 27.18
C ILE A 190 -3.08 2.09 26.54
N MET A 191 -3.13 2.15 25.21
CA MET A 191 -3.43 3.36 24.47
C MET A 191 -4.74 3.22 23.72
N GLU A 192 -5.41 4.34 23.51
CA GLU A 192 -6.51 4.48 22.57
C GLU A 192 -5.99 5.15 21.32
N ARG A 193 -6.12 4.46 20.18
CA ARG A 193 -5.78 4.97 18.86
C ARG A 193 -7.05 5.34 18.13
N GLN A 194 -7.16 6.61 17.75
CA GLN A 194 -8.24 7.06 16.88
C GLN A 194 -7.81 6.91 15.41
N VAL A 195 -8.60 6.19 14.63
CA VAL A 195 -8.39 6.01 13.20
C VAL A 195 -9.58 6.53 12.42
N LYS A 196 -9.33 7.26 11.34
CA LYS A 196 -10.33 7.52 10.30
C LYS A 196 -10.28 6.37 9.30
N VAL A 197 -11.34 5.57 9.27
CA VAL A 197 -11.51 4.47 8.31
C VAL A 197 -12.30 5.00 7.12
N VAL A 198 -11.76 4.81 5.92
CA VAL A 198 -12.42 5.10 4.64
C VAL A 198 -13.00 3.81 4.09
N TYR A 199 -14.27 3.84 3.74
CA TYR A 199 -15.00 2.73 3.15
C TYR A 199 -15.36 3.06 1.71
N GLU A 200 -15.16 2.10 0.81
CA GLU A 200 -15.68 2.12 -0.56
C GLU A 200 -16.74 1.02 -0.67
N ASP A 201 -17.96 1.38 -1.04
CA ASP A 201 -19.13 0.47 -1.10
C ASP A 201 -19.31 -0.35 0.20
N GLY A 202 -19.09 0.29 1.34
CA GLY A 202 -19.19 -0.32 2.67
C GLY A 202 -18.00 -1.20 3.08
N ARG A 203 -16.97 -1.36 2.23
CA ARG A 203 -15.77 -2.16 2.54
C ARG A 203 -14.61 -1.25 2.96
N PRO A 204 -13.90 -1.54 4.07
CA PRO A 204 -12.80 -0.70 4.52
C PRO A 204 -11.60 -0.83 3.58
N VAL A 205 -11.20 0.25 2.94
CA VAL A 205 -10.07 0.26 1.99
C VAL A 205 -8.83 0.97 2.54
N ARG A 206 -9.02 1.92 3.46
CA ARG A 206 -7.91 2.73 3.99
C ARG A 206 -8.16 3.11 5.45
N GLN A 207 -7.10 3.10 6.24
CA GLN A 207 -7.13 3.58 7.63
C GLN A 207 -6.07 4.67 7.81
N ILE A 208 -6.47 5.81 8.34
CA ILE A 208 -5.58 6.95 8.61
C ILE A 208 -5.52 7.12 10.13
N LYS A 209 -4.33 7.02 10.71
CA LYS A 209 -4.12 7.31 12.14
C LYS A 209 -4.30 8.80 12.37
N LEU A 210 -5.21 9.17 13.26
CA LEU A 210 -5.43 10.56 13.67
C LEU A 210 -4.61 10.92 14.91
N MET A 211 -4.79 10.15 15.99
CA MET A 211 -4.08 10.38 17.24
C MET A 211 -3.89 9.09 18.03
N ASP A 212 -2.88 9.09 18.90
CA ASP A 212 -2.70 8.11 19.96
C ASP A 212 -2.84 8.82 21.31
N LYS A 213 -3.70 8.30 22.19
CA LYS A 213 -3.87 8.76 23.56
C LYS A 213 -3.49 7.64 24.51
N VAL A 214 -2.45 7.84 25.31
CA VAL A 214 -2.09 6.87 26.36
C VAL A 214 -3.12 6.94 27.48
N ILE A 215 -3.82 5.83 27.73
CA ILE A 215 -4.80 5.70 28.82
C ILE A 215 -4.11 5.19 30.09
N LYS A 216 -3.25 4.18 29.93
CA LYS A 216 -2.41 3.62 30.99
C LYS A 216 -0.99 3.47 30.46
N PRO A 217 0.03 4.13 31.02
CA PRO A 217 1.40 3.94 30.58
C PRO A 217 1.88 2.51 30.87
N ALA A 218 2.76 2.00 30.01
CA ALA A 218 3.45 0.74 30.28
C ALA A 218 4.51 0.95 31.37
N LEU A 219 4.66 -0.02 32.27
CA LEU A 219 5.71 0.00 33.28
C LEU A 219 6.80 -0.99 32.86
N ASN A 220 7.99 -0.48 32.61
CA ASN A 220 9.14 -1.31 32.25
C ASN A 220 9.46 -2.31 33.36
N GLY A 221 9.78 -3.54 32.96
CA GLY A 221 10.38 -4.52 33.84
C GLY A 221 11.79 -4.11 34.22
N ILE A 222 12.23 -4.45 35.43
CA ILE A 222 13.60 -4.26 35.88
C ILE A 222 14.13 -5.61 36.34
N ILE A 223 15.21 -6.07 35.71
CA ILE A 223 15.94 -7.28 36.09
C ILE A 223 17.32 -6.85 36.59
N ALA A 224 17.62 -7.17 37.84
CA ALA A 224 18.96 -7.04 38.37
C ALA A 224 19.80 -8.22 37.89
N VAL A 225 20.96 -7.93 37.30
CA VAL A 225 21.92 -8.93 36.83
C VAL A 225 23.16 -8.88 37.71
N GLY A 226 23.52 -10.02 38.28
CA GLY A 226 24.64 -10.10 39.19
C GLY A 226 25.98 -9.91 38.49
N VAL A 227 26.86 -9.15 39.12
CA VAL A 227 28.24 -8.93 38.67
C VAL A 227 29.27 -9.25 39.75
N LYS A 228 28.84 -9.70 40.94
CA LYS A 228 29.74 -10.14 42.01
C LYS A 228 30.48 -11.40 41.53
N PRO A 229 31.82 -11.40 41.45
CA PRO A 229 32.55 -12.59 41.07
C PRO A 229 32.33 -13.70 42.11
N LEU A 230 32.19 -14.94 41.63
CA LEU A 230 32.15 -16.11 42.50
C LEU A 230 33.58 -16.41 42.96
N VAL A 231 33.88 -16.17 44.25
CA VAL A 231 35.20 -16.45 44.79
C VAL A 231 35.29 -17.91 45.21
N GLN A 232 36.22 -18.63 44.60
CA GLN A 232 36.51 -20.02 44.89
C GLN A 232 37.87 -20.16 45.57
N THR A 233 38.07 -21.25 46.32
CA THR A 233 39.31 -21.53 47.04
C THR A 233 40.10 -22.60 46.29
N LEU A 234 41.39 -22.33 46.05
CA LEU A 234 42.37 -23.27 45.53
C LEU A 234 43.36 -23.63 46.65
N VAL A 235 43.41 -24.90 47.03
CA VAL A 235 44.38 -25.42 48.01
C VAL A 235 45.53 -26.09 47.27
N THR A 236 46.76 -25.70 47.60
CA THR A 236 47.98 -26.22 46.98
C THR A 236 49.02 -26.51 48.05
N SER A 237 50.06 -27.29 47.72
CA SER A 237 51.21 -27.48 48.63
C SER A 237 51.95 -26.18 48.97
N ARG A 238 51.77 -25.13 48.16
CA ARG A 238 52.41 -23.81 48.33
C ARG A 238 51.50 -22.78 49.01
N GLY A 239 50.32 -23.19 49.46
CA GLY A 239 49.35 -22.34 50.16
C GLY A 239 47.95 -22.36 49.56
N THR A 240 47.07 -21.58 50.19
CA THR A 240 45.65 -21.45 49.82
C THR A 240 45.41 -20.11 49.14
N TYR A 241 44.78 -20.13 47.97
CA TYR A 241 44.52 -18.94 47.15
C TYR A 241 43.03 -18.80 46.88
N ARG A 242 42.53 -17.55 46.89
CA ARG A 242 41.18 -17.20 46.47
C ARG A 242 41.20 -16.69 45.04
N TYR A 243 40.34 -17.23 44.19
CA TYR A 243 40.29 -16.91 42.77
C TYR A 243 38.86 -16.67 42.29
N ILE A 244 38.72 -15.77 41.32
CA ILE A 244 37.44 -15.33 40.75
C ILE A 244 37.16 -15.90 39.36
N GLU A 245 38.20 -16.42 38.69
CA GLU A 245 38.08 -17.01 37.36
C GLU A 245 39.19 -18.04 37.13
N LEU A 246 38.84 -19.17 36.51
CA LEU A 246 39.77 -20.20 36.04
C LEU A 246 39.79 -20.19 34.51
N ARG A 247 40.99 -20.03 33.92
CA ARG A 247 41.22 -20.14 32.48
C ARG A 247 42.15 -21.30 32.17
N LYS A 248 41.87 -22.02 31.08
CA LYS A 248 42.83 -22.95 30.48
C LYS A 248 43.57 -22.21 29.37
N MET A 249 44.89 -22.03 29.55
CA MET A 249 45.72 -21.24 28.64
C MET A 249 46.89 -22.07 28.13
N GLU A 250 47.38 -21.70 26.96
CA GLU A 250 48.65 -22.22 26.45
C GLU A 250 49.80 -21.40 27.04
N ALA A 251 50.63 -22.04 27.85
CA ALA A 251 51.81 -21.43 28.43
C ALA A 251 53.05 -21.76 27.61
N THR A 252 53.84 -20.72 27.35
CA THR A 252 55.26 -20.84 26.98
C THR A 252 56.13 -20.30 28.12
N ALA A 253 57.43 -20.52 28.03
CA ALA A 253 58.39 -20.08 29.03
C ALA A 253 59.58 -19.38 28.37
N TYR A 254 60.10 -18.36 29.04
CA TYR A 254 61.28 -17.63 28.61
C TYR A 254 62.16 -17.25 29.79
N TYR A 255 63.44 -17.05 29.52
CA TYR A 255 64.40 -16.47 30.45
C TYR A 255 64.72 -15.04 30.00
N PRO A 256 64.72 -14.01 30.88
CA PRO A 256 64.92 -12.61 30.48
C PRO A 256 66.41 -12.28 30.24
N GLY A 257 67.13 -13.20 29.62
CA GLY A 257 68.52 -13.04 29.21
C GLY A 257 68.73 -13.34 27.72
N PRO A 258 69.98 -13.17 27.25
CA PRO A 258 70.31 -13.20 25.82
C PRO A 258 69.89 -14.47 25.09
N GLU A 259 69.85 -15.60 25.79
CA GLU A 259 69.54 -16.93 25.27
C GLU A 259 68.07 -17.09 24.87
N SER A 260 67.13 -16.30 25.43
CA SER A 260 65.72 -16.31 25.00
C SER A 260 65.23 -15.00 24.41
N THR A 261 65.87 -13.87 24.72
CA THR A 261 65.39 -12.53 24.34
C THR A 261 66.38 -11.72 23.51
N GLY A 262 67.50 -12.33 23.12
CA GLY A 262 68.49 -11.76 22.19
C GLY A 262 69.58 -10.92 22.87
N LYS A 263 70.65 -10.64 22.14
CA LYS A 263 71.92 -10.07 22.63
C LYS A 263 71.80 -8.77 23.47
N TYR A 264 70.70 -8.03 23.34
CA TYR A 264 70.45 -6.76 24.05
C TYR A 264 69.48 -6.88 25.25
N ALA A 265 69.21 -8.10 25.72
CA ALA A 265 68.30 -8.39 26.82
C ALA A 265 68.74 -7.95 28.22
N ALA A 266 70.00 -7.49 28.38
CA ALA A 266 70.51 -7.07 29.67
C ALA A 266 69.66 -5.89 30.20
N ALA A 267 68.93 -6.13 31.29
CA ALA A 267 67.90 -5.25 31.87
C ALA A 267 66.51 -5.28 31.19
N ALA A 268 66.09 -6.44 30.63
CA ALA A 268 64.75 -6.66 30.12
C ALA A 268 63.69 -6.17 31.13
N ARG A 269 63.01 -5.08 30.78
CA ARG A 269 61.89 -4.55 31.52
C ARG A 269 60.61 -5.07 30.91
N THR A 270 59.68 -5.46 31.77
CA THR A 270 58.31 -5.77 31.35
C THR A 270 57.62 -4.49 30.87
N TYR A 271 56.50 -4.65 30.17
CA TYR A 271 55.67 -3.53 29.74
C TYR A 271 55.23 -2.60 30.88
N THR A 272 55.01 -3.11 32.10
CA THR A 272 54.72 -2.29 33.29
C THR A 272 55.95 -1.63 33.92
N GLY A 273 57.14 -1.80 33.33
CA GLY A 273 58.39 -1.18 33.76
C GLY A 273 59.16 -1.93 34.84
N LYS A 274 58.69 -3.12 35.27
CA LYS A 274 59.36 -3.97 36.26
C LYS A 274 60.52 -4.73 35.63
N ARG A 275 61.52 -5.09 36.42
CA ARG A 275 62.59 -5.99 35.96
C ARG A 275 61.99 -7.38 35.73
N ALA A 276 62.13 -7.92 34.53
CA ALA A 276 61.65 -9.26 34.21
C ALA A 276 62.38 -10.29 35.09
N GLY A 277 61.62 -11.26 35.58
CA GLY A 277 62.08 -12.28 36.53
C GLY A 277 60.93 -13.18 36.94
N PHE A 278 61.23 -14.21 37.73
CA PHE A 278 60.24 -15.19 38.15
C PHE A 278 59.06 -14.53 38.87
N GLY A 279 57.86 -15.02 38.57
CA GLY A 279 56.60 -14.45 39.03
C GLY A 279 56.06 -13.30 38.17
N LEU A 280 56.75 -12.86 37.12
CA LEU A 280 56.19 -11.96 36.10
C LEU A 280 55.85 -12.74 34.83
N VAL A 281 54.73 -12.39 34.19
CA VAL A 281 54.25 -13.09 32.99
C VAL A 281 53.78 -12.12 31.92
N ALA A 282 53.93 -12.52 30.66
CA ALA A 282 53.39 -11.81 29.51
C ALA A 282 52.00 -12.32 29.15
N VAL A 283 51.05 -11.41 28.89
CA VAL A 283 49.65 -11.73 28.55
C VAL A 283 49.12 -10.88 27.40
N ASP A 284 48.00 -11.30 26.81
CA ASP A 284 47.17 -10.40 26.01
C ASP A 284 46.33 -9.52 26.94
N ARG A 285 46.60 -8.20 26.95
CA ARG A 285 45.91 -7.23 27.82
C ARG A 285 44.38 -7.18 27.64
N ARG A 286 43.87 -7.66 26.51
CA ARG A 286 42.42 -7.75 26.22
C ARG A 286 41.77 -8.96 26.90
N VAL A 287 42.57 -9.95 27.30
CA VAL A 287 42.16 -11.21 27.90
C VAL A 287 42.43 -11.22 29.41
N ILE A 288 43.63 -10.78 29.82
CA ILE A 288 44.01 -10.58 31.21
C ILE A 288 44.60 -9.17 31.34
N PRO A 289 43.96 -8.26 32.09
CA PRO A 289 44.51 -6.93 32.33
C PRO A 289 45.89 -6.98 33.01
N LEU A 290 46.73 -5.98 32.74
CA LEU A 290 48.01 -5.86 33.42
C LEU A 290 47.81 -5.52 34.91
N GLY A 291 48.70 -6.01 35.77
CA GLY A 291 48.63 -5.92 37.22
C GLY A 291 47.81 -7.05 37.87
N THR A 292 47.06 -7.84 37.09
CA THR A 292 46.27 -8.97 37.61
C THR A 292 47.19 -10.00 38.29
N LYS A 293 46.80 -10.40 39.51
CA LYS A 293 47.48 -11.46 40.26
C LYS A 293 46.94 -12.82 39.84
N LEU A 294 47.84 -13.77 39.63
CA LEU A 294 47.55 -15.08 39.09
C LEU A 294 48.14 -16.17 39.98
N TYR A 295 47.54 -17.35 39.96
CA TYR A 295 48.22 -18.59 40.29
C TYR A 295 48.19 -19.49 39.05
N ILE A 296 49.36 -20.00 38.67
CA ILE A 296 49.52 -20.79 37.45
C ILE A 296 49.97 -22.20 37.84
N GLU A 297 49.18 -23.20 37.46
CA GLU A 297 49.44 -24.61 37.76
C GLU A 297 50.83 -25.03 37.23
N GLY A 298 51.68 -25.56 38.12
CA GLY A 298 53.05 -25.95 37.79
C GLY A 298 54.08 -24.81 37.74
N TYR A 299 53.69 -23.56 38.03
CA TYR A 299 54.59 -22.41 38.08
C TYR A 299 54.51 -21.69 39.44
N GLY A 300 53.30 -21.30 39.87
CA GLY A 300 53.06 -20.64 41.16
C GLY A 300 52.40 -19.27 41.01
N LYS A 301 52.57 -18.42 42.02
CA LYS A 301 52.02 -17.06 42.04
C LYS A 301 52.71 -16.18 41.02
N ALA A 302 51.92 -15.42 40.27
CA ALA A 302 52.42 -14.56 39.21
C ALA A 302 51.66 -13.23 39.13
N GLU A 303 52.22 -12.27 38.40
CA GLU A 303 51.59 -11.02 38.03
C GLU A 303 51.68 -10.79 36.51
N ALA A 304 50.54 -10.46 35.89
CA ALA A 304 50.49 -10.01 34.50
C ALA A 304 51.19 -8.66 34.35
N ALA A 305 52.49 -8.67 34.05
CA ALA A 305 53.32 -7.47 34.05
C ALA A 305 53.85 -7.12 32.66
N ASP A 306 53.70 -8.01 31.68
CA ASP A 306 54.30 -7.84 30.36
C ASP A 306 53.32 -8.15 29.21
N ILE A 307 53.71 -7.77 28.00
CA ILE A 307 53.02 -8.14 26.76
C ILE A 307 54.02 -8.64 25.73
N GLY A 308 53.63 -9.66 24.95
CA GLY A 308 54.43 -10.17 23.84
C GLY A 308 53.71 -10.01 22.51
N ALA A 309 54.47 -9.76 21.44
CA ALA A 309 53.92 -9.71 20.09
C ALA A 309 53.24 -11.04 19.69
N ALA A 310 53.81 -12.18 20.11
CA ALA A 310 53.28 -13.52 19.87
C ALA A 310 52.29 -14.03 20.95
N ILE A 311 52.07 -13.24 22.02
CA ILE A 311 51.20 -13.61 23.14
C ILE A 311 49.84 -12.95 22.93
N LYS A 312 48.93 -13.70 22.31
CA LYS A 312 47.59 -13.26 21.90
C LYS A 312 46.53 -14.27 22.34
N GLY A 313 45.35 -13.78 22.69
CA GLY A 313 44.24 -14.64 23.11
C GLY A 313 44.55 -15.39 24.41
N ASN A 314 44.22 -16.69 24.45
CA ASN A 314 44.44 -17.55 25.61
C ASN A 314 45.88 -18.11 25.70
N ARG A 315 46.89 -17.30 25.35
CA ARG A 315 48.31 -17.63 25.48
C ARG A 315 48.96 -16.78 26.58
N ILE A 316 49.88 -17.37 27.33
CA ILE A 316 50.63 -16.74 28.42
C ILE A 316 52.10 -17.12 28.33
N ASP A 317 53.01 -16.22 28.65
CA ASP A 317 54.45 -16.48 28.65
C ASP A 317 55.04 -16.31 30.05
N LEU A 318 55.69 -17.35 30.56
CA LEU A 318 56.16 -17.43 31.94
C LEU A 318 57.64 -17.12 32.02
N CYS A 319 58.02 -16.11 32.81
CA CYS A 319 59.40 -15.72 33.00
C CYS A 319 60.10 -16.62 34.03
N PHE A 320 61.21 -17.25 33.69
CA PHE A 320 62.00 -18.04 34.64
C PHE A 320 63.31 -17.33 35.02
N GLU A 321 63.90 -17.71 36.15
CA GLU A 321 65.20 -17.18 36.58
C GLU A 321 66.36 -17.72 35.75
N THR A 322 66.21 -18.89 35.12
CA THR A 322 67.26 -19.48 34.31
C THR A 322 66.75 -19.99 32.96
N TYR A 323 67.63 -19.94 31.95
CA TYR A 323 67.36 -20.51 30.63
C TYR A 323 66.99 -22.00 30.70
N ARG A 324 67.70 -22.77 31.54
CA ARG A 324 67.46 -24.21 31.71
C ARG A 324 66.05 -24.49 32.22
N GLU A 325 65.56 -23.75 33.20
CA GLU A 325 64.19 -23.91 33.71
C GLU A 325 63.14 -23.59 32.64
N ALA A 326 63.34 -22.52 31.87
CA ALA A 326 62.44 -22.16 30.78
C ALA A 326 62.33 -23.28 29.72
N VAL A 327 63.47 -23.83 29.30
CA VAL A 327 63.53 -24.94 28.33
C VAL A 327 62.88 -26.21 28.91
N MET A 328 63.16 -26.56 30.17
CA MET A 328 62.56 -27.72 30.82
C MET A 328 61.04 -27.58 31.00
N PHE A 329 60.53 -26.35 31.19
CA PHE A 329 59.10 -26.12 31.29
C PHE A 329 58.37 -26.35 29.96
N GLY A 330 58.96 -25.87 28.86
CA GLY A 330 58.46 -26.05 27.50
C GLY A 330 57.13 -25.34 27.20
N ARG A 331 56.39 -25.84 26.20
CA ARG A 331 55.07 -25.33 25.82
C ARG A 331 54.00 -26.32 26.21
N LYS A 332 53.01 -25.90 27.01
CA LYS A 332 51.93 -26.78 27.47
C LYS A 332 50.67 -26.02 27.86
N LYS A 333 49.55 -26.73 27.96
CA LYS A 333 48.32 -26.15 28.51
C LYS A 333 48.38 -26.17 30.03
N VAL A 334 48.06 -25.04 30.66
CA VAL A 334 48.02 -24.88 32.11
C VAL A 334 46.70 -24.26 32.55
N LYS A 335 46.31 -24.53 33.79
CA LYS A 335 45.26 -23.79 34.48
C LYS A 335 45.83 -22.50 35.07
N VAL A 336 45.23 -21.39 34.69
CA VAL A 336 45.55 -20.04 35.18
C VAL A 336 44.35 -19.57 36.01
N TYR A 337 44.59 -19.39 37.30
CA TYR A 337 43.61 -18.91 38.27
C TYR A 337 43.82 -17.40 38.45
N ILE A 338 42.81 -16.60 38.12
CA ILE A 338 42.81 -15.16 38.36
C ILE A 338 42.40 -14.91 39.80
N LEU A 339 43.34 -14.39 40.59
CA LEU A 339 43.16 -14.19 42.02
C LEU A 339 42.28 -12.97 42.31
N GLU A 340 41.59 -12.98 43.46
CA GLU A 340 40.74 -11.88 43.95
C GLU A 340 41.51 -10.56 44.15
#